data_AF-A0A8H7RTK6-F1
#
_entry.id   AF-A0A8H7RTK6-F1
#
_cell.length_a   1.000
_cell.length_b   1.000
_cell.length_c   1.000
_cell.angle_alpha   90.00
_cell.angle_beta   90.00
_cell.angle_gamma   90.00
#
_symmetry.space_group_name_H-M   'P 1'
#
loop_
_entity.id
_entity.type
_entity.pdbx_description
1 polymer ?
#
loop_
_entity_poly.entity_id
_entity_poly.type
_entity_poly.pdbx_seq_one_letter_code
_entity_poly.pdbx_strand_id
1 'polypeptide(L)'
;MGVVDSSIPKKHIDLIFNPKGDGNCGFRSLAYEIYSNQDEWKSIKQEMLDNLTANQHFYLKLFTQDNFDTAKNILICRDEEVSVSFYFTFPEHCLHFYLVKIKQGARYSKYLPILYPGHEALCKSNMIEDYSRIYF
;
A
#
# COMPACT_ATOMS: atom_id res chain seq x y z
N MET A 1 5.03 -13.22 -14.16
CA MET A 1 6.17 -12.32 -13.90
C MET A 1 5.61 -10.91 -13.87
N GLY A 2 5.63 -10.24 -12.71
CA GLY A 2 5.01 -8.91 -12.56
C GLY A 2 5.64 -7.90 -13.53
N VAL A 3 4.80 -7.12 -14.21
CA VAL A 3 5.26 -6.12 -15.16
C VAL A 3 5.54 -4.84 -14.37
N VAL A 4 6.81 -4.59 -14.05
CA VAL A 4 7.22 -3.25 -13.60
C VAL A 4 7.10 -2.31 -14.79
N ASP A 5 6.54 -1.13 -14.56
CA ASP A 5 6.37 -0.12 -15.60
C ASP A 5 7.68 0.11 -16.36
N SER A 6 7.59 0.04 -17.69
CA SER A 6 8.76 0.15 -18.58
C SER A 6 9.51 1.48 -18.50
N SER A 7 8.87 2.51 -17.95
CA SER A 7 9.47 3.82 -17.71
C SER A 7 10.40 3.87 -16.50
N ILE A 8 10.35 2.88 -15.60
CA ILE A 8 11.31 2.74 -14.51
C ILE A 8 12.57 2.06 -15.07
N PRO A 9 13.73 2.75 -15.12
CA PRO A 9 14.94 2.14 -15.66
C PRO A 9 15.35 0.95 -14.80
N LYS A 10 15.41 -0.25 -15.38
CA LYS A 10 15.75 -1.50 -14.66
C LYS A 10 17.03 -1.40 -13.83
N LYS A 11 18.03 -0.62 -14.29
CA LYS A 11 19.29 -0.39 -13.57
C LYS A 11 19.10 0.29 -12.20
N HIS A 12 18.01 1.04 -12.02
CA HIS A 12 17.65 1.71 -10.77
C HIS A 12 16.88 0.81 -9.82
N ILE A 13 16.29 -0.28 -10.31
CA ILE A 13 15.56 -1.23 -9.47
C ILE A 13 16.57 -2.02 -8.64
N ASP A 14 16.35 -2.06 -7.33
CA ASP A 14 17.12 -2.83 -6.37
C ASP A 14 16.47 -4.21 -6.14
N LEU A 15 15.16 -4.21 -5.87
CA LEU A 15 14.40 -5.42 -5.60
C LEU A 15 13.00 -5.34 -6.19
N ILE A 16 12.52 -6.48 -6.72
CA ILE A 16 11.11 -6.71 -7.01
C ILE A 16 10.68 -7.87 -6.14
N PHE A 17 9.75 -7.62 -5.21
CA PHE A 17 9.17 -8.67 -4.38
C PHE A 17 7.76 -9.02 -4.87
N ASN A 18 7.52 -10.32 -5.05
CA ASN A 18 6.25 -10.88 -5.49
C ASN A 18 5.63 -11.68 -4.32
N PRO A 19 4.73 -11.10 -3.52
CA PRO A 19 4.08 -11.77 -2.39
C PRO A 19 3.16 -12.91 -2.84
N LYS A 20 2.73 -13.74 -1.87
CA LYS A 20 1.63 -14.69 -2.09
C LYS A 20 0.36 -13.96 -2.56
N GLY A 21 -0.31 -14.53 -3.55
CA GLY A 21 -1.50 -13.97 -4.21
C GLY A 21 -2.80 -14.47 -3.60
N ASP A 22 -3.03 -14.19 -2.31
CA ASP A 22 -4.17 -14.69 -1.52
C ASP A 22 -5.14 -13.56 -1.08
N GLY A 23 -5.01 -12.40 -1.72
CA GLY A 23 -5.76 -11.20 -1.36
C GLY A 23 -5.14 -10.36 -0.23
N ASN A 24 -4.17 -10.90 0.51
CA ASN A 24 -3.41 -10.17 1.52
C ASN A 24 -2.10 -9.56 0.98
N CYS A 25 -1.85 -9.62 -0.33
CA CYS A 25 -0.60 -9.22 -0.99
C CYS A 25 -0.07 -7.81 -0.60
N GLY A 26 -0.94 -6.83 -0.36
CA GLY A 26 -0.55 -5.50 0.12
C GLY A 26 0.06 -5.55 1.54
N PHE A 27 -0.61 -6.22 2.47
CA PHE A 27 -0.09 -6.41 3.84
C PHE A 27 1.17 -7.29 3.87
N ARG A 28 1.23 -8.31 3.01
CA ARG A 28 2.41 -9.17 2.84
C ARG A 28 3.60 -8.40 2.29
N SER A 29 3.37 -7.42 1.41
CA SER A 29 4.42 -6.52 0.92
C SER A 29 4.99 -5.64 2.03
N LEU A 30 4.13 -5.08 2.88
CA LEU A 30 4.55 -4.31 4.06
C LEU A 30 5.33 -5.17 5.06
N ALA A 31 4.81 -6.37 5.36
CA ALA A 31 5.46 -7.31 6.26
C ALA A 31 6.85 -7.73 5.77
N TYR A 32 7.00 -7.94 4.46
CA TYR A 32 8.29 -8.23 3.86
C TYR A 32 9.25 -7.03 3.98
N GLU A 33 8.81 -5.81 3.75
CA GLU A 33 9.73 -4.67 3.85
C GLU A 33 10.18 -4.38 5.29
N ILE A 34 9.26 -4.50 6.26
CA ILE A 34 9.55 -4.18 7.66
C ILE A 34 10.31 -5.32 8.35
N TYR A 35 9.90 -6.57 8.11
CA TYR A 35 10.43 -7.73 8.84
C TYR A 35 11.24 -8.70 7.97
N SER A 36 11.39 -8.43 6.67
CA SER A 36 11.92 -9.41 5.70
C SER A 36 11.15 -10.74 5.71
N ASN A 37 9.88 -10.71 6.15
CA ASN A 37 9.02 -11.89 6.27
C ASN A 37 7.56 -11.54 5.93
N GLN A 38 7.10 -12.02 4.77
CA GLN A 38 5.72 -11.78 4.32
C GLN A 38 4.64 -12.46 5.18
N ASP A 39 5.01 -13.44 6.00
CA ASP A 39 4.06 -14.17 6.84
C ASP A 39 3.71 -13.38 8.13
N GLU A 40 4.39 -12.26 8.39
CA GLU A 40 4.07 -11.29 9.47
C GLU A 40 2.91 -10.33 9.11
N TRP A 41 2.20 -10.57 8.00
CA TRP A 41 1.12 -9.69 7.53
C TRP A 41 -0.03 -9.50 8.55
N LYS A 42 -0.28 -10.50 9.40
CA LYS A 42 -1.29 -10.39 10.47
C LYS A 42 -0.86 -9.39 11.54
N SER A 43 0.43 -9.34 11.86
CA SER A 43 1.04 -8.37 12.78
C SER A 43 0.88 -6.95 12.23
N ILE A 44 1.17 -6.74 10.94
CA ILE A 44 0.91 -5.46 10.25
C ILE A 44 -0.55 -5.03 10.38
N LYS A 45 -1.51 -5.92 10.07
CA LYS A 45 -2.92 -5.58 10.17
C LYS A 45 -3.35 -5.30 11.61
N GLN A 46 -2.73 -5.93 12.61
CA GLN A 46 -3.01 -5.67 14.01
C GLN A 46 -2.54 -4.26 14.41
N GLU A 47 -1.30 -3.90 14.09
CA GLU A 47 -0.75 -2.57 14.39
C GLU A 47 -1.56 -1.47 13.70
N MET A 48 -1.96 -1.68 12.44
CA MET A 48 -2.82 -0.75 11.71
C MET A 48 -4.21 -0.63 12.34
N LEU A 49 -4.80 -1.73 12.83
CA LEU A 49 -6.11 -1.72 13.49
C LEU A 49 -6.05 -0.96 14.82
N ASP A 50 -4.99 -1.18 15.59
CA ASP A 50 -4.76 -0.51 16.86
C ASP A 50 -4.62 1.00 16.64
N ASN A 51 -3.84 1.42 15.63
CA ASN A 51 -3.69 2.82 15.26
C ASN A 51 -5.00 3.45 14.75
N LEU A 52 -5.74 2.75 13.88
CA LEU A 52 -7.02 3.20 13.35
C LEU A 52 -8.03 3.43 14.48
N THR A 53 -8.08 2.52 15.45
CA THR A 53 -9.01 2.57 16.59
C THR A 53 -8.60 3.67 17.58
N ALA A 54 -7.32 3.76 17.93
CA ALA A 54 -6.80 4.78 18.85
C ALA A 54 -6.99 6.21 18.30
N ASN A 55 -6.99 6.37 16.98
CA ASN A 55 -7.12 7.67 16.31
C ASN A 55 -8.45 7.83 15.56
N GLN A 56 -9.50 7.10 15.96
CA GLN A 56 -10.79 7.10 15.26
C GLN A 56 -11.33 8.52 14.99
N HIS A 57 -11.28 9.43 15.98
CA HIS A 57 -11.75 10.80 15.83
C HIS A 57 -10.98 11.60 14.76
N PHE A 58 -9.71 11.29 14.54
CA PHE A 58 -8.92 11.90 13.49
C PHE A 58 -9.35 11.35 12.12
N TYR A 59 -9.46 10.03 11.99
CA TYR A 59 -9.81 9.40 10.72
C TYR A 59 -11.25 9.71 10.27
N LEU A 60 -12.22 9.78 11.18
CA LEU A 60 -13.60 10.17 10.86
C LEU A 60 -13.75 11.64 10.44
N LYS A 61 -12.72 12.49 10.63
CA LYS A 61 -12.70 13.84 10.04
C LYS A 61 -12.25 13.84 8.58
N LEU A 62 -11.50 12.82 8.17
CA LEU A 62 -10.91 12.70 6.84
C LEU A 62 -11.73 11.80 5.92
N PHE A 63 -12.46 10.85 6.49
CA PHE A 63 -13.18 9.82 5.78
C PHE A 63 -14.64 9.74 6.23
N THR A 64 -15.51 9.21 5.36
CA THR A 64 -16.88 8.88 5.77
C THR A 64 -16.88 7.72 6.77
N GLN A 65 -17.98 7.58 7.52
CA GLN A 65 -18.18 6.44 8.41
C GLN A 65 -18.04 5.11 7.65
N ASP A 66 -18.62 5.01 6.45
CA ASP A 66 -18.55 3.81 5.61
C ASP A 66 -17.11 3.47 5.20
N ASN A 67 -16.28 4.47 4.88
CA ASN A 67 -14.87 4.25 4.58
C ASN A 67 -14.09 3.75 5.81
N PHE A 68 -14.36 4.33 6.97
CA PHE A 68 -13.75 3.92 8.23
C PHE A 68 -14.10 2.46 8.57
N ASP A 69 -15.38 2.11 8.47
CA ASP A 69 -15.85 0.76 8.76
C ASP A 69 -15.32 -0.26 7.75
N THR A 70 -15.22 0.13 6.47
CA THR A 70 -14.58 -0.69 5.43
C THR A 70 -13.12 -0.96 5.76
N ALA A 71 -12.34 0.07 6.09
CA ALA A 71 -10.93 -0.09 6.48
C ALA A 71 -10.80 -0.99 7.73
N LYS A 72 -11.65 -0.78 8.72
CA LYS A 72 -11.70 -1.60 9.93
C LYS A 72 -12.01 -3.06 9.62
N ASN A 73 -12.99 -3.35 8.75
CA ASN A 73 -13.35 -4.70 8.36
C ASN A 73 -12.22 -5.42 7.59
N ILE A 74 -11.56 -4.71 6.67
CA ILE A 74 -10.35 -5.19 6.00
C ILE A 74 -9.30 -5.58 7.05
N LEU A 75 -9.05 -4.71 8.02
CA LEU A 75 -8.05 -4.90 9.07
C LEU A 75 -8.43 -5.94 10.12
N ILE A 76 -9.71 -6.30 10.28
CA ILE A 76 -10.16 -7.37 11.17
C ILE A 76 -10.07 -8.75 10.50
N CYS A 77 -10.32 -8.84 9.20
CA CYS A 77 -10.25 -10.12 8.49
C CYS A 77 -8.83 -10.72 8.56
N ARG A 78 -8.73 -12.00 8.94
CA ARG A 78 -7.47 -12.73 9.15
C ARG A 78 -7.41 -14.04 8.36
N ASP A 79 -8.35 -14.24 7.45
CA ASP A 79 -8.39 -15.43 6.60
C ASP A 79 -7.18 -15.45 5.68
N GLU A 80 -6.65 -16.65 5.43
CA GLU A 80 -5.46 -16.82 4.58
C GLU A 80 -5.76 -16.41 3.14
N GLU A 81 -6.98 -16.71 2.64
CA GLU A 81 -7.46 -16.31 1.33
C GLU A 81 -8.72 -15.46 1.48
N VAL A 82 -8.75 -14.28 0.85
CA VAL A 82 -9.85 -13.33 0.99
C VAL A 82 -10.38 -12.86 -0.37
N SER A 83 -11.65 -12.46 -0.40
CA SER A 83 -12.25 -11.84 -1.58
C SER A 83 -11.75 -10.40 -1.77
N VAL A 84 -11.99 -9.85 -2.97
CA VAL A 84 -11.63 -8.48 -3.34
C VAL A 84 -12.07 -7.40 -2.35
N SER A 85 -13.20 -7.59 -1.66
CA SER A 85 -13.71 -6.62 -0.68
C SER A 85 -12.81 -6.47 0.56
N PHE A 86 -11.87 -7.39 0.77
CA PHE A 86 -10.92 -7.40 1.88
C PHE A 86 -9.47 -7.10 1.44
N TYR A 87 -9.26 -6.75 0.18
CA TYR A 87 -7.93 -6.41 -0.31
C TYR A 87 -7.43 -5.15 0.39
N PHE A 88 -6.11 -4.98 0.43
CA PHE A 88 -5.51 -3.74 0.91
C PHE A 88 -6.02 -2.57 0.05
N THR A 89 -6.74 -1.62 0.65
CA THR A 89 -7.23 -0.44 -0.05
C THR A 89 -6.53 0.81 0.46
N PHE A 90 -5.93 1.57 -0.46
CA PHE A 90 -5.85 3.02 -0.30
C PHE A 90 -7.18 3.64 -0.72
N PRO A 91 -7.49 4.90 -0.36
CA PRO A 91 -8.77 5.53 -0.65
C PRO A 91 -9.27 5.40 -2.09
N GLU A 92 -8.43 5.14 -3.09
CA GLU A 92 -8.89 4.90 -4.46
C GLU A 92 -8.13 3.74 -5.12
N HIS A 93 -8.74 2.55 -5.07
CA HIS A 93 -8.56 1.39 -5.96
C HIS A 93 -7.12 0.91 -6.25
N CYS A 94 -6.71 -0.25 -5.72
CA CYS A 94 -5.96 -1.19 -6.58
C CYS A 94 -5.92 -2.64 -6.10
N LEU A 95 -6.07 -3.56 -7.06
CA LEU A 95 -5.94 -5.01 -6.93
C LEU A 95 -4.53 -5.42 -7.37
N HIS A 96 -3.82 -6.13 -6.49
CA HIS A 96 -2.47 -6.70 -6.67
C HIS A 96 -1.31 -5.70 -6.48
N PHE A 97 -0.56 -5.89 -5.38
CA PHE A 97 0.59 -5.05 -5.02
C PHE A 97 1.91 -5.77 -5.33
N TYR A 98 2.85 -5.01 -5.90
CA TYR A 98 4.26 -5.38 -5.98
C TYR A 98 5.05 -4.35 -5.18
N LEU A 99 5.97 -4.80 -4.34
CA LEU A 99 6.95 -3.92 -3.73
C LEU A 99 8.15 -3.78 -4.67
N VAL A 100 8.43 -2.55 -5.10
CA VAL A 100 9.58 -2.22 -5.94
C VAL A 100 10.51 -1.30 -5.14
N LYS A 101 11.66 -1.83 -4.72
CA LYS A 101 12.70 -1.05 -4.05
C LYS A 101 13.62 -0.43 -5.09
N ILE A 102 13.96 0.85 -4.92
CA ILE A 102 14.84 1.59 -5.82
C ILE A 102 16.18 1.87 -5.15
N LYS A 103 17.28 1.78 -5.91
CA LYS A 103 18.64 2.01 -5.41
C LYS A 103 18.81 3.43 -4.88
N GLN A 104 19.45 3.53 -3.73
CA GLN A 104 19.83 4.81 -3.11
C GLN A 104 20.69 5.65 -4.07
N GLY A 105 20.28 6.91 -4.29
CA GLY A 105 21.00 7.85 -5.17
C GLY A 105 20.65 7.78 -6.66
N ALA A 106 19.68 6.93 -7.06
CA ALA A 106 19.14 6.96 -8.41
C ALA A 106 18.56 8.36 -8.72
N ARG A 107 19.11 9.06 -9.71
CA ARG A 107 18.56 10.34 -10.20
C ARG A 107 17.43 10.06 -11.18
N TYR A 108 16.23 10.51 -10.82
CA TYR A 108 15.04 10.34 -11.64
C TYR A 108 14.93 11.45 -12.68
N SER A 109 14.42 11.10 -13.86
CA SER A 109 13.86 12.08 -14.79
C SER A 109 12.68 12.78 -14.12
N LYS A 110 12.53 14.10 -14.32
CA LYS A 110 11.41 14.92 -13.81
C LYS A 110 10.03 14.45 -14.30
N TYR A 111 10.01 13.50 -15.23
CA TYR A 111 8.86 12.89 -15.87
C TYR A 111 8.72 11.41 -15.47
N LEU A 112 8.71 11.13 -14.16
CA LEU A 112 8.36 9.80 -13.64
C LEU A 112 7.03 9.35 -14.26
N PRO A 113 6.80 8.03 -14.46
CA PRO A 113 5.45 7.55 -14.64
C PRO A 113 4.65 8.03 -13.43
N ILE A 114 3.52 8.67 -13.68
CA ILE A 114 2.52 8.81 -12.65
C ILE A 114 2.12 7.37 -12.32
N LEU A 115 2.58 6.85 -11.19
CA LEU A 115 2.25 5.48 -10.76
C LEU A 115 0.74 5.31 -10.56
N TYR A 116 -0.05 6.40 -10.64
CA TYR A 116 -1.50 6.41 -10.76
C TYR A 116 -2.01 7.73 -11.40
N PRO A 117 -2.51 7.77 -12.66
CA PRO A 117 -2.90 9.02 -13.33
C PRO A 117 -4.16 9.73 -12.79
N GLY A 118 -4.63 9.44 -11.57
CA GLY A 118 -5.89 9.97 -11.03
C GLY A 118 -5.82 10.77 -9.71
N HIS A 119 -4.72 10.71 -8.96
CA HIS A 119 -4.74 11.00 -7.52
C HIS A 119 -4.17 12.38 -7.12
N GLU A 120 -3.89 13.27 -8.08
CA GLU A 120 -3.07 14.46 -7.82
C GLU A 120 -3.82 15.60 -7.08
N ALA A 121 -5.14 15.72 -7.23
CA ALA A 121 -5.89 16.88 -6.72
C ALA A 121 -6.28 16.75 -5.23
N LEU A 122 -6.88 15.62 -4.84
CA LEU A 122 -7.41 15.39 -3.49
C LEU A 122 -6.33 15.13 -2.43
N CYS A 123 -5.21 14.52 -2.81
CA CYS A 123 -4.09 14.32 -1.89
C CYS A 123 -3.30 15.60 -1.60
N LYS A 124 -3.11 16.47 -2.60
CA LYS A 124 -2.48 17.78 -2.40
C LYS A 124 -3.31 18.68 -1.48
N SER A 125 -4.63 18.66 -1.58
CA SER A 125 -5.50 19.48 -0.73
C SER A 125 -5.53 19.05 0.74
N ASN A 126 -5.25 17.78 1.02
CA ASN A 126 -5.33 17.23 2.38
C ASN A 126 -3.97 16.96 3.03
N MET A 127 -2.86 17.37 2.39
CA MET A 127 -1.49 17.04 2.81
C MET A 127 -1.28 15.54 3.08
N ILE A 128 -2.04 14.69 2.38
CA ILE A 128 -1.82 13.25 2.43
C ILE A 128 -0.66 13.04 1.46
N GLU A 129 0.56 12.93 2.01
CA GLU A 129 1.71 12.53 1.23
C GLU A 129 1.34 11.23 0.52
N ASP A 130 1.55 11.21 -0.79
CA ASP A 130 1.20 10.09 -1.64
C ASP A 130 2.03 8.87 -1.21
N TYR A 131 1.51 8.07 -0.28
CA TYR A 131 2.18 6.87 0.26
C TYR A 131 2.37 5.78 -0.82
N SER A 132 1.90 6.00 -2.05
CA SER A 132 2.37 5.24 -3.22
C SER A 132 3.86 5.50 -3.53
N ARG A 133 4.45 6.53 -2.92
CA ARG A 133 5.87 6.88 -2.89
C ARG A 133 6.54 6.43 -1.58
N ILE A 134 6.17 5.29 -1.04
CA ILE A 134 7.00 4.65 -0.01
C ILE A 134 8.32 4.23 -0.68
N TYR A 135 9.29 5.15 -0.63
CA TYR A 135 10.69 4.89 -0.91
C TYR A 135 11.34 4.57 0.43
N PHE A 136 11.85 3.34 0.58
CA PHE A 136 12.81 2.97 1.61
C PHE A 136 14.23 2.98 1.02
#